data_AF-A0A920SUM1-F1
#
_entry.id   AF-A0A920SUM1-F1
#
_cell.length_a   1.000
_cell.length_b   1.000
_cell.length_c   1.000
_cell.angle_alpha   90.00
_cell.angle_beta   90.00
_cell.angle_gamma   90.00
#
_symmetry.space_group_name_H-M   'P 1'
#
loop_
_entity.id
_entity.type
_entity.pdbx_description
1 polymer ?
#
loop_
_entity_poly.entity_id
_entity_poly.type
_entity_poly.pdbx_seq_one_letter_code
_entity_poly.pdbx_strand_id
1 'polypeptide(L)'
;MIGHNALAHERISAELYARTRQAHGGMAQQAIAAIENALVDLKARALDVPVYELLGGAVRDRLQLYWSHCGSYRLGQTSAYLDKPEISSLGDLANLGREVAGLGFLGLSKPTYSCSTVNPECTSRALHGHQDGLN
;
A
#
# COMPACT_ATOMS: atom_id res chain seq x y z
N MET A 1 -3.49 8.99 -25.81
CA MET A 1 -3.05 9.72 -27.03
C MET A 1 -4.14 10.67 -27.47
N ILE A 2 -3.79 11.90 -27.84
CA ILE A 2 -4.75 12.88 -28.34
C ILE A 2 -5.37 12.37 -29.66
N GLY A 3 -6.68 12.56 -29.84
CA GLY A 3 -7.42 12.21 -31.06
C GLY A 3 -7.81 10.73 -31.21
N HIS A 4 -7.49 9.86 -30.26
CA HIS A 4 -7.88 8.45 -30.31
C HIS A 4 -9.21 8.21 -29.61
N ASN A 5 -9.97 7.19 -30.04
CA ASN A 5 -11.16 6.74 -29.33
C ASN A 5 -10.78 6.20 -27.94
N ALA A 6 -11.19 6.92 -26.89
CA ALA A 6 -10.86 6.56 -25.51
C ALA A 6 -11.55 5.28 -25.03
N LEU A 7 -12.66 4.86 -25.65
CA LEU A 7 -13.37 3.63 -25.30
C LEU A 7 -12.60 2.37 -25.74
N ALA A 8 -11.69 2.51 -26.70
CA ALA A 8 -10.80 1.46 -27.19
C ALA A 8 -9.51 1.35 -26.34
N HIS A 9 -9.68 1.28 -25.01
CA HIS A 9 -8.59 1.24 -24.03
C HIS A 9 -7.61 0.08 -24.28
N GLU A 10 -8.08 -1.13 -24.58
CA GLU A 10 -7.24 -2.29 -24.91
C GLU A 10 -6.28 -2.03 -26.08
N ARG A 11 -6.77 -1.37 -27.13
CA ARG A 11 -5.94 -1.02 -28.29
C ARG A 11 -4.82 -0.05 -27.89
N ILE A 12 -5.15 0.93 -27.03
CA ILE A 12 -4.19 1.92 -26.54
C ILE A 12 -3.14 1.23 -25.65
N SER A 13 -3.56 0.38 -24.72
CA SER A 13 -2.64 -0.38 -23.85
C SER A 13 -1.72 -1.30 -24.65
N ALA A 14 -2.26 -2.05 -25.61
CA ALA A 14 -1.47 -2.93 -26.49
C ALA A 14 -0.44 -2.14 -27.32
N GLU A 15 -0.82 -0.97 -27.83
CA GLU A 15 0.08 -0.09 -28.57
C GLU A 15 1.20 0.46 -27.69
N LEU A 16 0.88 0.96 -26.50
CA LEU A 16 1.89 1.47 -25.55
C LEU A 16 2.82 0.36 -25.08
N TYR A 17 2.29 -0.83 -24.84
CA TYR A 17 3.07 -2.02 -24.50
C TYR A 17 4.05 -2.39 -25.63
N ALA A 18 3.57 -2.45 -26.88
CA ALA A 18 4.42 -2.74 -28.03
C ALA A 18 5.55 -1.71 -28.20
N ARG A 19 5.26 -0.43 -27.96
CA ARG A 19 6.25 0.67 -28.02
C ARG A 19 7.28 0.61 -26.91
N THR A 20 6.92 0.10 -25.73
CA THR A 20 7.80 0.01 -24.55
C THR A 20 8.47 -1.36 -24.40
N ARG A 21 8.35 -2.24 -25.39
CA ARG A 21 8.90 -3.62 -25.37
C ARG A 21 10.38 -3.75 -25.00
N GLN A 22 11.20 -2.71 -25.26
CA GLN A 22 12.63 -2.72 -24.96
C GLN A 22 12.94 -2.41 -23.48
N ALA A 23 12.00 -1.79 -22.78
CA ALA A 23 12.11 -1.39 -21.38
C ALA A 23 10.83 -1.79 -20.62
N HIS A 24 10.49 -3.08 -20.71
CA HIS A 24 9.31 -3.63 -20.06
C HIS A 24 9.44 -3.57 -18.53
N GLY A 25 8.34 -3.28 -17.85
CA GLY A 25 8.27 -3.20 -16.39
C GLY A 25 8.57 -1.81 -15.81
N GLY A 26 8.81 -1.77 -14.50
CA GLY A 26 9.18 -0.55 -13.77
C GLY A 26 8.24 0.64 -14.00
N MET A 27 8.83 1.82 -14.14
CA MET A 27 8.10 3.09 -14.35
C MET A 27 7.27 3.10 -15.64
N ALA A 28 7.76 2.46 -16.71
CA ALA A 28 7.06 2.42 -17.99
C ALA A 28 5.74 1.64 -17.86
N GLN A 29 5.78 0.48 -17.21
CA GLN A 29 4.57 -0.32 -16.98
C GLN A 29 3.61 0.36 -16.01
N GLN A 30 4.11 1.04 -14.97
CA GLN A 30 3.28 1.84 -14.05
C GLN A 30 2.56 2.97 -14.79
N ALA A 31 3.24 3.67 -15.71
CA ALA A 31 2.63 4.72 -16.52
C ALA A 31 1.54 4.17 -17.46
N ILE A 32 1.77 3.00 -18.08
CA ILE A 32 0.76 2.33 -18.90
C ILE A 32 -0.46 1.97 -18.05
N ALA A 33 -0.26 1.36 -16.88
CA ALA A 33 -1.35 0.98 -15.98
C ALA A 33 -2.15 2.20 -15.49
N ALA A 34 -1.48 3.33 -15.21
CA ALA A 34 -2.16 4.56 -14.83
C ALA A 34 -3.05 5.11 -15.96
N ILE A 35 -2.57 5.07 -17.20
CA ILE A 35 -3.34 5.48 -18.39
C ILE A 35 -4.54 4.55 -18.58
N GLU A 36 -4.33 3.23 -18.48
CA GLU A 36 -5.38 2.23 -18.65
C GLU A 36 -6.49 2.39 -17.62
N ASN A 37 -6.14 2.56 -16.34
CA ASN A 37 -7.11 2.81 -15.27
C ASN A 37 -7.98 4.05 -15.56
N ALA A 38 -7.38 5.13 -16.07
CA ALA A 38 -8.12 6.34 -16.43
C ALA A 38 -9.05 6.13 -17.63
N LEU A 39 -8.64 5.34 -18.62
CA LEU A 39 -9.47 5.03 -19.79
C LEU A 39 -10.64 4.10 -19.45
N VAL A 40 -10.42 3.09 -18.60
CA VAL A 40 -11.46 2.18 -18.10
C VAL A 40 -12.48 2.95 -17.28
N ASP A 41 -12.02 3.86 -16.41
CA ASP A 41 -12.87 4.74 -15.64
C ASP A 41 -13.71 5.68 -16.52
N LEU A 42 -13.09 6.30 -17.54
CA LEU A 42 -13.81 7.12 -18.51
C LEU A 42 -14.86 6.31 -19.29
N LYS A 43 -14.53 5.07 -19.68
CA LYS A 43 -15.46 4.16 -20.36
C LYS A 43 -16.65 3.82 -19.48
N ALA A 44 -16.42 3.55 -18.20
CA ALA A 44 -17.47 3.26 -17.22
C ALA A 44 -18.41 4.47 -17.07
N ARG A 45 -17.86 5.69 -16.92
CA ARG A 45 -18.63 6.94 -16.88
C ARG A 45 -19.43 7.18 -18.17
N ALA A 46 -18.84 6.93 -19.34
CA ALA A 46 -19.51 7.10 -20.63
C ALA A 46 -20.68 6.12 -20.83
N LEU A 47 -20.64 4.96 -20.17
CA LEU A 47 -21.68 3.95 -20.20
C LEU A 47 -22.66 4.05 -19.01
N ASP A 48 -22.44 5.01 -18.10
CA ASP A 48 -23.20 5.19 -16.87
C ASP A 48 -23.29 3.93 -16.00
N VAL A 49 -22.18 3.17 -15.93
CA VAL A 49 -22.05 1.96 -15.10
C VAL A 49 -20.85 2.07 -14.17
N PRO A 50 -20.86 1.40 -13.01
CA PRO A 50 -19.66 1.28 -12.20
C PRO A 50 -18.60 0.41 -12.91
N VAL A 51 -17.32 0.67 -12.64
CA VAL A 51 -16.19 0.02 -13.34
C VAL A 51 -16.23 -1.51 -13.26
N TYR A 52 -16.68 -2.09 -12.15
CA TYR A 52 -16.76 -3.54 -11.99
C TYR A 52 -17.73 -4.21 -12.97
N GLU A 53 -18.71 -3.50 -13.53
CA GLU A 53 -19.61 -4.03 -14.57
C GLU A 53 -18.85 -4.30 -15.87
N LEU A 54 -17.82 -3.49 -16.17
CA LEU A 54 -16.94 -3.75 -17.31
C LEU A 54 -16.07 -5.00 -17.11
N LEU A 55 -15.91 -5.45 -15.87
CA LEU A 55 -15.10 -6.61 -15.48
C LEU A 55 -15.92 -7.90 -15.31
N GLY A 56 -17.17 -7.91 -15.78
CA GLY A 56 -18.07 -9.07 -15.68
C GLY A 56 -19.06 -9.00 -14.52
N GLY A 57 -19.21 -7.84 -13.88
CA GLY A 57 -20.17 -7.61 -12.81
C GLY A 57 -19.64 -7.98 -11.42
N ALA A 58 -20.37 -7.54 -10.39
CA ALA A 58 -20.00 -7.84 -9.01
C ALA A 58 -20.31 -9.30 -8.65
N VAL A 59 -19.27 -10.09 -8.33
CA VAL A 59 -19.42 -11.46 -7.81
C VAL A 59 -19.69 -11.51 -6.30
N ARG A 60 -19.61 -10.36 -5.60
CA ARG A 60 -19.87 -10.20 -4.17
C ARG A 60 -20.21 -8.75 -3.85
N ASP A 61 -21.04 -8.55 -2.83
CA ASP A 61 -21.47 -7.21 -2.41
C ASP A 61 -20.51 -6.54 -1.42
N ARG A 62 -19.69 -7.34 -0.70
CA ARG A 62 -18.77 -6.86 0.34
C ARG A 62 -17.41 -7.54 0.25
N LEU A 63 -16.36 -6.78 0.53
CA LEU A 63 -14.98 -7.26 0.62
C LEU A 63 -14.51 -7.13 2.07
N GLN A 64 -14.03 -8.24 2.63
CA GLN A 64 -13.38 -8.23 3.94
C GLN A 64 -12.02 -7.56 3.80
N LEU A 65 -11.84 -6.42 4.45
CA LEU A 65 -10.57 -5.69 4.47
C LEU A 65 -9.71 -6.12 5.66
N TYR A 66 -8.40 -5.96 5.50
CA TYR A 66 -7.41 -6.10 6.57
C TYR A 66 -6.63 -4.79 6.68
N TRP A 67 -6.05 -4.53 7.85
CA TRP A 67 -5.24 -3.32 8.04
C TRP A 67 -3.82 -3.53 7.49
N SER A 68 -3.51 -2.94 6.34
CA SER A 68 -2.15 -2.94 5.76
C SER A 68 -1.23 -1.90 6.41
N HIS A 69 0.06 -2.20 6.57
CA HIS A 69 1.03 -1.34 7.26
C HIS A 69 0.57 -0.93 8.67
N CYS A 70 -0.02 -1.87 9.39
CA CYS A 70 -0.58 -1.67 10.73
C CYS A 70 0.50 -1.17 11.70
N GLY A 71 0.36 0.09 12.11
CA GLY A 71 1.26 0.79 13.02
C GLY A 71 2.43 1.49 12.36
N SER A 72 2.76 1.21 11.09
CA SER A 72 3.97 1.74 10.45
C SER A 72 3.94 3.25 10.26
N TYR A 73 2.78 3.80 9.94
CA TYR A 73 2.58 5.25 9.83
C TYR A 73 2.51 5.97 11.18
N ARG A 74 2.43 5.24 12.29
CA ARG A 74 2.45 5.80 13.65
C ARG A 74 3.85 5.73 14.28
N LEU A 75 4.89 5.48 13.49
CA LEU A 75 6.28 5.39 13.96
C LEU A 75 7.10 6.60 13.52
N GLY A 76 7.93 7.12 14.42
CA GLY A 76 8.94 8.12 14.15
C GLY A 76 8.39 9.33 13.40
N GLN A 77 9.09 9.79 12.37
CA GLN A 77 8.70 11.00 11.62
C GLN A 77 7.33 10.92 10.92
N THR A 78 6.82 9.70 10.69
CA THR A 78 5.51 9.54 10.03
C THR A 78 4.33 9.74 10.98
N SER A 79 4.55 9.60 12.29
CA SER A 79 3.51 9.79 13.31
C SER A 79 2.91 11.20 13.25
N ALA A 80 3.74 12.20 12.90
CA ALA A 80 3.35 13.60 12.79
C ALA A 80 2.26 13.87 11.73
N TYR A 81 2.10 13.00 10.74
CA TYR A 81 1.07 13.16 9.70
C TYR A 81 -0.28 12.55 10.10
N LEU A 82 -0.35 11.84 11.23
CA LEU A 82 -1.55 11.21 11.71
C LEU A 82 -2.02 11.86 13.00
N ASP A 83 -3.31 12.17 13.08
CA ASP A 83 -3.99 12.56 14.32
C ASP A 83 -4.24 11.33 15.22
N LYS A 84 -3.17 10.60 15.53
CA LYS A 84 -3.16 9.35 16.29
C LYS A 84 -1.91 9.27 17.16
N PRO A 85 -1.98 8.59 18.32
CA PRO A 85 -0.82 8.46 19.21
C PRO A 85 0.34 7.74 18.50
N GLU A 86 1.54 8.27 18.69
CA GLU A 86 2.78 7.63 18.25
C GLU A 86 3.00 6.31 18.99
N ILE A 87 3.60 5.35 18.30
CA ILE A 87 4.02 4.07 18.86
C ILE A 87 5.51 4.18 19.19
N SER A 88 5.84 4.29 20.47
CA SER A 88 7.24 4.38 20.92
C SER A 88 7.65 3.25 21.86
N SER A 89 6.78 2.23 22.00
CA SER A 89 7.04 1.08 22.86
C SER A 89 6.33 -0.18 22.38
N LEU A 90 6.79 -1.34 22.87
CA LEU A 90 6.10 -2.61 22.66
C LEU A 90 4.69 -2.61 23.29
N GLY A 91 4.50 -1.85 24.38
CA GLY A 91 3.18 -1.68 25.01
C GLY A 91 2.21 -0.95 24.09
N ASP A 92 2.67 0.10 23.40
CA ASP A 92 1.85 0.84 22.44
C ASP A 92 1.49 -0.01 21.22
N LEU A 93 2.41 -0.89 20.79
CA LEU A 93 2.13 -1.86 19.74
C LEU A 93 1.07 -2.88 20.17
N ALA A 94 1.09 -3.34 21.43
CA ALA A 94 0.04 -4.20 21.98
C ALA A 94 -1.30 -3.46 22.11
N ASN A 95 -1.29 -2.17 22.48
CA ASN A 95 -2.47 -1.31 22.53
C ASN A 95 -3.08 -1.13 21.14
N LEU A 96 -2.24 -0.89 20.12
CA LEU A 96 -2.68 -0.86 18.73
C LEU A 96 -3.34 -2.18 18.33
N GLY A 97 -2.75 -3.33 18.69
CA GLY A 97 -3.36 -4.64 18.42
C GLY A 97 -4.78 -4.76 19.01
N ARG A 98 -4.98 -4.25 20.22
CA ARG A 98 -6.31 -4.19 20.86
C ARG A 98 -7.26 -3.22 20.16
N GLU A 99 -6.78 -2.05 19.73
CA GLU A 99 -7.56 -1.08 18.94
C GLU A 99 -8.06 -1.73 17.64
N VAL A 100 -7.16 -2.39 16.89
CA VAL A 100 -7.48 -3.06 15.62
C VAL A 100 -8.51 -4.17 15.80
N ALA A 101 -8.36 -4.97 16.87
CA ALA A 101 -9.32 -6.01 17.21
C ALA A 101 -10.69 -5.42 17.60
N GLY A 102 -10.70 -4.33 18.37
CA GLY A 102 -11.93 -3.62 18.75
C GLY A 102 -12.67 -2.99 17.57
N LEU A 103 -11.95 -2.59 16.52
CA LEU A 103 -12.51 -2.08 15.26
C LEU A 103 -13.08 -3.18 14.35
N GLY A 104 -12.93 -4.46 14.70
CA GLY A 104 -13.47 -5.58 13.95
C GLY A 104 -12.66 -6.00 12.73
N PHE A 105 -11.40 -5.58 12.62
CA PHE A 105 -10.51 -6.10 11.57
C PHE A 105 -10.13 -7.55 11.87
N LEU A 106 -10.43 -8.45 10.94
CA LEU A 106 -10.08 -9.88 11.06
C LEU A 106 -8.62 -10.18 10.72
N GLY A 107 -7.90 -9.21 10.13
CA GLY A 107 -6.50 -9.37 9.76
C GLY A 107 -5.74 -8.04 9.79
N LEU A 108 -4.44 -8.14 9.99
CA LEU A 108 -3.50 -7.03 9.89
C LEU A 108 -2.19 -7.51 9.26
N SER A 109 -1.54 -6.61 8.51
CA SER A 109 -0.18 -6.80 8.04
C SER A 109 0.70 -5.73 8.67
N LYS A 110 1.81 -6.17 9.25
CA LYS A 110 2.80 -5.31 9.91
C LYS A 110 4.18 -5.64 9.35
N PRO A 111 5.00 -4.64 8.98
CA PRO A 111 6.39 -4.89 8.62
C PRO A 111 7.18 -5.32 9.85
N THR A 112 8.35 -5.91 9.60
CA THR A 112 9.30 -6.22 10.67
C THR A 112 9.85 -4.92 11.25
N TYR A 113 9.63 -4.71 12.55
CA TYR A 113 10.22 -3.59 13.27
C TYR A 113 11.55 -4.03 13.89
N SER A 114 12.60 -3.23 13.75
CA SER A 114 13.83 -3.43 14.53
C SER A 114 13.59 -2.97 15.97
N CYS A 115 14.28 -3.58 16.94
CA CYS A 115 14.17 -3.19 18.34
C CYS A 115 14.53 -1.70 18.55
N SER A 116 15.49 -1.19 17.79
CA SER A 116 15.92 0.21 17.83
C SER A 116 14.87 1.19 17.27
N THR A 117 13.99 0.75 16.37
CA THR A 117 12.90 1.60 15.84
C THR A 117 11.74 1.75 16.84
N VAL A 118 11.55 0.77 17.73
CA VAL A 118 10.40 0.74 18.68
C VAL A 118 10.83 1.01 20.11
N ASN A 119 12.11 0.91 20.44
CA ASN A 119 12.65 1.25 21.75
C ASN A 119 14.03 1.94 21.61
N PRO A 120 14.15 3.24 21.94
CA PRO A 120 15.43 3.97 21.91
C PRO A 120 16.49 3.34 22.84
N GLU A 121 16.09 2.75 23.96
CA GLU A 121 16.98 2.11 24.94
C GLU A 121 17.63 0.83 24.41
N CYS A 122 17.04 0.20 23.40
CA CYS A 122 17.61 -0.99 22.77
C CYS A 122 18.89 -0.66 21.99
N THR A 123 19.04 0.60 21.55
CA THR A 123 20.21 1.11 20.84
C THR A 123 21.44 1.19 21.75
N SER A 124 21.26 1.57 23.04
CA SER A 124 22.37 1.65 23.99
C SER A 124 22.87 0.27 24.41
N ARG A 125 21.97 -0.71 24.56
CA ARG A 125 22.32 -2.11 24.88
C ARG A 125 23.05 -2.83 23.75
N ALA A 126 22.69 -2.57 22.49
CA ALA A 126 23.38 -3.14 21.34
C ALA A 126 24.83 -2.63 21.20
N LEU A 127 25.10 -1.38 21.60
CA LEU A 127 26.44 -0.80 21.61
C LEU A 127 27.30 -1.30 22.77
N HIS A 128 26.70 -1.57 23.95
CA HIS A 128 27.42 -2.11 25.11
C HIS A 128 27.68 -3.62 25.01
N GLY A 129 26.82 -4.38 24.32
CA GLY A 129 27.01 -5.83 24.14
C GLY A 129 28.15 -6.24 23.21
N HIS A 130 28.81 -5.30 22.54
CA HIS A 130 29.93 -5.59 21.63
C HIS A 130 31.32 -5.42 22.28
N GLN A 131 31.39 -4.93 23.53
CA GLN A 131 32.65 -4.76 24.27
C GLN A 131 32.95 -5.88 25.27
N ASP A 132 31.99 -6.74 25.62
CA ASP A 132 32.16 -7.78 26.66
C ASP A 132 32.64 -9.15 26.11
N GLY A 133 33.20 -9.19 24.88
CA GLY A 133 33.67 -10.42 24.22
C GLY A 133 35.15 -10.43 23.80
N LEU A 134 35.92 -9.41 24.17
CA LEU A 134 37.37 -9.31 23.90
C LEU A 134 38.11 -8.95 25.19
N ASN A 135 38.20 -9.91 26.10
CA ASN A 135 39.28 -10.05 27.07
C ASN A 135 39.36 -11.50 27.55
#